data_AF-A0A6P4CQ63-F1
#
_entry.id   AF-A0A6P4CQ63-F1
#
_cell.length_a   1.000
_cell.length_b   1.000
_cell.length_c   1.000
_cell.angle_alpha   90.00
_cell.angle_beta   90.00
_cell.angle_gamma   90.00
#
_symmetry.space_group_name_H-M   'P 1'
#
loop_
_entity.id
_entity.type
_entity.pdbx_description
1 polymer ?
#
loop_
_entity_poly.entity_id
_entity_poly.type
_entity_poly.pdbx_seq_one_letter_code
_entity_poly.pdbx_strand_id
1 'polypeptide(L)'
;MNILFKSAFDKLGLQEKELRAYPNTLFGLEDSPIQPLGYIPLHTTFGKGTRSRILSIDYIVVNVSSAYNTLIGQTTLNQLTAMVSTPYLCMKFPTTEGITTIKGDQKLARRYYNESLNLKGDPRKKETNTIEIGGIQAREELRPQPEDETEEVQIEDTQDKTTNIKANLKGDLKELLTKLLKDNSDLFAWKAADMPGIDLGLVCHKLAVYHRSRLVQQKQRKLSVERSQAIEEQVQALLKAGFIRENTGATYQRLMNRVFANHIRKLMKFYIDDMLVKTQREETLLSDLTEVFNAIRKHGMRLNPAKCTFMVEAGKFLGFMLTQRGIEANPDKFQAIHSMKSPTYVKEV
;
A
#
# COMPACT_ATOMS: atom_id res chain seq x y z
N MET A 1 9.48 19.35 1.93
CA MET A 1 10.08 19.46 3.27
C MET A 1 11.40 18.71 3.26
N ASN A 2 12.47 19.35 3.72
CA ASN A 2 13.79 18.72 3.84
C ASN A 2 14.12 18.56 5.32
N ILE A 3 14.64 17.41 5.70
CA ILE A 3 14.89 17.07 7.11
C ILE A 3 16.34 16.69 7.27
N LEU A 4 17.01 17.28 8.24
CA LEU A 4 18.34 16.89 8.67
C LEU A 4 18.23 16.23 10.05
N PHE A 5 18.72 15.00 10.17
CA PHE A 5 18.69 14.31 11.45
C PHE A 5 19.80 14.82 12.37
N LYS A 6 19.52 14.90 13.67
CA LYS A 6 20.46 15.41 14.68
C LYS A 6 21.84 14.75 14.62
N SER A 7 21.88 13.44 14.38
CA SER A 7 23.13 12.68 14.21
C SER A 7 24.01 13.18 13.06
N ALA A 8 23.41 13.68 11.97
CA ALA A 8 24.11 14.28 10.85
C ALA A 8 24.44 15.75 11.12
N PHE A 9 23.54 16.49 11.76
CA PHE A 9 23.79 17.87 12.21
C PHE A 9 25.03 17.97 13.09
N ASP A 10 25.18 17.06 14.06
CA ASP A 10 26.34 17.02 14.96
C ASP A 10 27.63 16.67 14.22
N LYS A 11 27.58 15.72 13.26
CA LYS A 11 28.73 15.34 12.42
C LYS A 11 29.19 16.47 11.49
N LEU A 12 28.30 17.39 11.13
CA LEU A 12 28.63 18.58 10.36
C LEU A 12 29.26 19.68 11.22
N GLY A 13 29.35 19.51 12.54
CA GLY A 13 29.92 20.48 13.46
C GLY A 13 29.05 21.72 13.69
N LEU A 14 27.77 21.65 13.34
CA LEU A 14 26.81 22.75 13.50
C LEU A 14 26.36 22.87 14.96
N GLN A 15 26.08 24.09 15.41
CA GLN A 15 25.69 24.35 16.79
C GLN A 15 24.20 24.69 16.88
N GLU A 16 23.52 24.20 17.92
CA GLU A 16 22.07 24.43 18.09
C GLU A 16 21.71 25.93 18.18
N LYS A 17 22.64 26.78 18.61
CA LYS A 17 22.47 28.25 18.61
C LYS A 17 22.29 28.86 17.22
N GLU A 18 22.66 28.15 16.15
CA GLU A 18 22.50 28.58 14.76
C GLU A 18 21.12 28.22 14.20
N LEU A 19 20.34 27.42 14.93
CA LEU A 19 18.99 27.04 14.54
C LEU A 19 18.03 28.21 14.72
N ARG A 20 17.19 28.41 13.71
CA ARG A 20 16.04 29.32 13.79
C ARG A 20 14.84 28.56 14.34
N ALA A 21 14.03 29.27 15.13
CA ALA A 21 12.80 28.70 15.69
C ALA A 21 11.87 28.21 14.56
N TYR A 22 11.36 27.00 14.72
CA TYR A 22 10.38 26.41 13.81
C TYR A 22 9.08 26.18 14.59
N PRO A 23 7.98 26.90 14.28
CA PRO A 23 6.79 26.95 15.13
C PRO A 23 5.88 25.73 14.96
N ASN A 24 6.09 24.92 13.93
CA ASN A 24 5.18 23.86 13.56
C ASN A 24 5.68 22.50 14.04
N THR A 25 4.77 21.69 14.56
CA THR A 25 5.05 20.29 14.86
C THR A 25 5.00 19.46 13.58
N LEU A 26 5.92 18.52 13.43
CA LEU A 26 5.96 17.61 12.29
C LEU A 26 5.18 16.33 12.57
N PHE A 27 4.49 15.85 11.55
CA PHE A 27 3.72 14.61 11.56
C PHE A 27 4.17 13.70 10.40
N GLY A 28 4.15 12.39 10.60
CA GLY A 28 4.37 11.41 9.51
C GLY A 28 5.82 10.91 9.33
N LEU A 29 6.77 11.39 10.14
CA LEU A 29 8.11 10.78 10.27
C LEU A 29 8.11 9.66 11.32
N GLU A 30 7.37 9.88 12.40
CA GLU A 30 7.02 8.90 13.43
C GLU A 30 5.51 8.99 13.70
N ASP A 31 4.99 8.03 14.45
CA ASP A 31 3.58 8.00 14.88
C ASP A 31 3.23 9.08 15.91
N SER A 32 4.24 9.78 16.44
CA SER A 32 4.09 10.86 17.41
C SER A 32 4.38 12.22 16.76
N PRO A 33 3.74 13.30 17.23
CA PRO A 33 4.12 14.64 16.84
C PRO A 33 5.59 14.89 17.22
N ILE A 34 6.42 15.21 16.24
CA ILE A 34 7.83 15.53 16.47
C ILE A 34 7.97 17.04 16.57
N GLN A 35 8.49 17.53 17.69
CA GLN A 35 8.91 18.92 17.79
C GLN A 35 10.31 19.06 17.19
N PRO A 36 10.48 19.82 16.11
CA PRO A 36 11.79 20.08 15.56
C PRO A 36 12.65 20.90 16.53
N LEU A 37 13.96 20.70 16.49
CA LEU A 37 14.90 21.57 17.20
C LEU A 37 14.93 22.97 16.59
N GLY A 38 14.58 23.08 15.30
CA GLY A 38 14.54 24.32 14.55
C GLY A 38 14.77 24.03 13.07
N TYR A 39 15.11 25.07 12.31
CA TYR A 39 15.53 24.92 10.93
C TYR A 39 16.80 25.73 10.64
N ILE A 40 17.56 25.28 9.64
CA ILE A 40 18.82 25.89 9.22
C ILE A 40 18.96 25.88 7.69
N PRO A 41 19.28 27.02 7.06
CA PRO A 41 19.62 27.07 5.63
C PRO A 41 21.04 26.53 5.41
N LEU A 42 21.20 25.51 4.56
CA LEU A 42 22.49 24.95 4.19
C LEU A 42 22.67 24.91 2.68
N HIS A 43 23.86 25.30 2.20
CA HIS A 43 24.27 25.08 0.82
C HIS A 43 24.58 23.60 0.61
N THR A 44 23.75 22.94 -0.18
CA THR A 44 23.85 21.51 -0.47
C THR A 44 24.29 21.31 -1.90
N THR A 45 25.44 20.65 -2.07
CA THR A 45 25.99 20.28 -3.38
C THR A 45 25.50 18.90 -3.79
N PHE A 46 24.83 18.82 -4.93
CA PHE A 46 24.44 17.57 -5.59
C PHE A 46 25.41 17.27 -6.73
N GLY A 47 26.01 16.08 -6.71
CA GLY A 47 26.99 15.65 -7.72
C GLY A 47 28.43 15.86 -7.27
N LYS A 48 29.39 15.72 -8.19
CA LYS A 48 30.83 15.88 -7.92
C LYS A 48 31.51 16.62 -9.06
N GLY A 49 32.51 17.44 -8.74
CA GLY A 49 33.31 18.17 -9.73
C GLY A 49 32.49 19.16 -10.56
N THR A 50 32.84 19.29 -11.85
CA THR A 50 32.19 20.20 -12.81
C THR A 50 30.74 19.82 -13.12
N ARG A 51 30.33 18.59 -12.80
CA ARG A 51 28.96 18.08 -12.92
C ARG A 51 28.28 18.08 -11.56
N SER A 52 28.18 19.26 -10.96
CA SER A 52 27.48 19.46 -9.69
C SER A 52 26.57 20.69 -9.73
N ARG A 53 25.57 20.70 -8.86
CA ARG A 53 24.70 21.87 -8.62
C ARG A 53 24.58 22.11 -7.13
N ILE A 54 24.65 23.37 -6.73
CA ILE A 54 24.51 23.80 -5.34
C ILE A 54 23.14 24.45 -5.18
N LEU A 55 22.36 24.00 -4.21
CA LEU A 55 21.10 24.62 -3.82
C LEU A 55 21.18 25.08 -2.37
N SER A 56 20.63 26.26 -2.08
CA SER A 56 20.36 26.67 -0.70
C SER A 56 19.08 25.98 -0.23
N ILE A 57 19.19 25.11 0.76
CA ILE A 57 18.07 24.30 1.24
C ILE A 57 17.83 24.60 2.73
N ASP A 58 16.59 24.92 3.07
CA ASP A 58 16.14 24.97 4.45
C ASP A 58 15.88 23.56 4.96
N TYR A 59 16.73 23.11 5.88
CA TYR A 59 16.58 21.84 6.58
C TYR A 59 15.91 22.03 7.92
N ILE A 60 14.86 21.26 8.17
CA ILE A 60 14.28 21.15 9.50
C ILE A 60 15.08 20.11 10.28
N VAL A 61 15.61 20.48 11.43
CA VAL A 61 16.44 19.61 12.26
C VAL A 61 15.57 18.86 13.25
N VAL A 62 15.63 17.53 13.20
CA VAL A 62 14.83 16.65 14.07
C VAL A 62 15.73 15.74 14.89
N ASN A 63 15.42 15.60 16.18
CA ASN A 63 16.10 14.68 17.08
C ASN A 63 15.37 13.34 17.15
N VAL A 64 15.52 12.57 16.08
CA VAL A 64 14.92 11.23 15.93
C VAL A 64 15.99 10.26 15.50
N SER A 65 15.96 9.05 16.05
CA SER A 65 16.85 7.97 15.63
C SER A 65 16.53 7.55 14.19
N SER A 66 17.49 7.70 13.29
CA SER A 66 17.31 7.42 11.87
C SER A 66 18.55 6.77 11.28
N ALA A 67 18.34 5.81 10.39
CA ALA A 67 19.40 5.21 9.58
C ALA A 67 19.86 6.14 8.44
N TYR A 68 19.12 7.23 8.20
CA TYR A 68 19.42 8.22 7.16
C TYR A 68 20.01 9.49 7.79
N ASN A 69 20.91 10.15 7.07
CA ASN A 69 21.47 11.44 7.50
C ASN A 69 20.54 12.61 7.19
N THR A 70 19.88 12.57 6.03
CA THR A 70 19.01 13.65 5.56
C THR A 70 17.89 13.08 4.70
N LEU A 71 16.74 13.74 4.67
CA LEU A 71 15.65 13.48 3.73
C LEU A 71 15.48 14.70 2.83
N ILE A 72 15.57 14.47 1.52
CA ILE A 72 15.35 15.49 0.50
C ILE A 72 13.91 15.41 0.02
N GLY A 73 13.18 16.50 0.19
CA GLY A 73 11.78 16.58 -0.21
C GLY A 73 11.60 16.88 -1.69
N GLN A 74 10.38 16.62 -2.16
CA GLN A 74 9.98 16.83 -3.55
C GLN A 74 10.20 18.28 -4.03
N THR A 75 10.04 19.29 -3.18
CA THR A 75 10.31 20.69 -3.54
C THR A 75 11.75 20.90 -4.01
N THR A 76 12.72 20.33 -3.30
CA THR A 76 14.14 20.42 -3.66
C THR A 76 14.45 19.57 -4.89
N LEU A 77 13.87 18.36 -5.00
CA LEU A 77 14.01 17.53 -6.20
C LEU A 77 13.49 18.25 -7.45
N ASN A 78 12.35 18.94 -7.33
CA ASN A 78 11.78 19.73 -8.42
C ASN A 78 12.67 20.94 -8.77
N GLN A 79 13.26 21.64 -7.79
CA GLN A 79 14.22 22.73 -8.04
C GLN A 79 15.50 22.24 -8.74
N LEU A 80 15.91 21.01 -8.45
CA LEU A 80 17.02 20.36 -9.12
C LEU A 80 16.64 19.87 -10.53
N THR A 81 15.34 19.84 -10.87
CA THR A 81 14.79 19.17 -12.05
C THR A 81 15.22 17.70 -12.08
N ALA A 82 15.19 17.08 -10.89
CA ALA A 82 15.71 15.74 -10.68
C ALA A 82 14.67 14.68 -11.04
N MET A 83 15.11 13.68 -11.81
CA MET A 83 14.40 12.43 -12.01
C MET A 83 15.01 11.38 -11.11
N VAL A 84 14.22 10.87 -10.16
CA VAL A 84 14.64 9.85 -9.20
C VAL A 84 14.01 8.53 -9.60
N SER A 85 14.84 7.51 -9.80
CA SER A 85 14.43 6.13 -9.94
C SER A 85 14.81 5.38 -8.67
N THR A 86 13.81 5.08 -7.85
CA THR A 86 13.98 4.29 -6.62
C THR A 86 14.41 2.84 -6.91
N PRO A 87 13.92 2.12 -7.95
CA PRO A 87 14.39 0.77 -8.25
C PRO A 87 15.88 0.70 -8.59
N TYR A 88 16.37 1.71 -9.33
CA TYR A 88 17.78 1.76 -9.74
C TYR A 88 18.66 2.52 -8.74
N LEU A 89 18.10 2.98 -7.61
CA LEU A 89 18.75 3.88 -6.66
C LEU A 89 19.52 5.00 -7.37
N CYS A 90 18.89 5.60 -8.37
CA CYS A 90 19.54 6.50 -9.30
C CYS A 90 18.79 7.83 -9.35
N MET A 91 19.53 8.93 -9.33
CA MET A 91 18.98 10.27 -9.52
C MET A 91 19.71 10.96 -10.67
N LYS A 92 18.96 11.48 -11.63
CA LYS A 92 19.49 12.28 -12.74
C LYS A 92 18.99 13.71 -12.67
N PHE A 93 19.83 14.67 -13.00
CA PHE A 93 19.43 16.07 -13.08
C PHE A 93 20.34 16.85 -14.05
N PRO A 94 19.82 17.91 -14.69
CA PRO A 94 20.61 18.75 -15.58
C PRO A 94 21.58 19.66 -14.79
N THR A 95 22.77 19.85 -15.35
CA THR A 95 23.76 20.86 -14.97
C THR A 95 24.21 21.64 -16.21
N THR A 96 25.02 22.69 -16.03
CA THR A 96 25.57 23.47 -17.16
C THR A 96 26.43 22.63 -18.10
N GLU A 97 27.05 21.57 -17.57
CA GLU A 97 27.94 20.62 -18.28
C GLU A 97 27.22 19.34 -18.74
N GLY A 98 25.89 19.34 -18.78
CA GLY A 98 25.05 18.22 -19.22
C GLY A 98 24.31 17.49 -18.09
N ILE A 99 23.89 16.25 -18.33
CA ILE A 99 23.11 15.48 -17.34
C ILE A 99 24.04 14.81 -16.34
N THR A 100 23.84 15.11 -15.05
CA THR A 100 24.51 14.41 -13.94
C THR A 100 23.69 13.21 -13.52
N THR A 101 24.37 12.11 -13.23
CA THR A 101 23.76 10.89 -12.68
C THR A 101 24.44 10.56 -11.36
N ILE A 102 23.66 10.49 -10.28
CA ILE A 102 24.08 9.98 -8.97
C ILE A 102 23.50 8.58 -8.82
N LYS A 103 24.36 7.61 -8.49
CA LYS A 103 23.96 6.23 -8.18
C LYS A 103 24.20 5.94 -6.71
N GLY A 104 23.20 5.36 -6.07
CA GLY A 104 23.29 4.80 -4.72
C GLY A 104 23.92 3.41 -4.75
N ASP A 105 24.50 3.03 -3.61
CA ASP A 105 25.01 1.67 -3.40
C ASP A 105 23.86 0.79 -2.90
N GLN A 106 23.51 -0.25 -3.67
CA GLN A 106 22.44 -1.18 -3.34
C GLN A 106 22.70 -1.98 -2.05
N LYS A 107 23.95 -2.38 -1.79
CA LYS A 107 24.30 -3.13 -0.57
C LYS A 107 24.16 -2.23 0.64
N LEU A 108 24.61 -0.99 0.53
CA LEU A 108 24.51 0.00 1.61
C LEU A 108 23.06 0.42 1.85
N ALA A 109 22.27 0.64 0.79
CA ALA A 109 20.85 0.96 0.90
C ALA A 109 20.04 -0.17 1.57
N ARG A 110 20.34 -1.44 1.24
CA ARG A 110 19.73 -2.61 1.91
C ARG A 110 20.10 -2.67 3.39
N ARG A 111 21.36 -2.34 3.74
CA ARG A 111 21.79 -2.27 5.15
C ARG A 111 21.03 -1.19 5.92
N TYR A 112 20.95 0.03 5.39
CA TYR A 112 20.21 1.12 6.05
C TYR A 112 18.70 0.84 6.14
N TYR A 113 18.12 0.17 5.14
CA TYR A 113 16.73 -0.29 5.21
C TYR A 113 16.54 -1.33 6.32
N ASN A 114 17.43 -2.31 6.45
CA ASN A 114 17.35 -3.30 7.53
C ASN A 114 17.59 -2.66 8.91
N GLU A 115 18.52 -1.72 9.00
CA GLU A 115 18.81 -0.98 10.23
C GLU A 115 17.61 -0.12 10.66
N SER A 116 16.93 0.56 9.74
CA SER A 116 15.72 1.34 10.05
C SER A 116 14.58 0.46 10.57
N LEU A 117 14.47 -0.80 10.12
CA LEU A 117 13.52 -1.78 10.67
C LEU A 117 13.87 -2.25 12.09
N ASN A 118 15.15 -2.13 12.48
CA ASN A 118 15.71 -2.54 13.77
C ASN A 118 15.79 -1.41 14.78
N LEU A 119 15.72 -0.14 14.36
CA LEU A 119 15.68 1.07 15.20
C LEU A 119 14.39 1.20 16.05
N LYS A 120 13.67 0.10 16.32
CA LYS A 120 12.42 0.09 17.10
C LYS A 120 12.67 0.51 18.55
N GLY A 121 12.49 1.81 18.81
CA GLY A 121 12.11 2.34 20.11
C GLY A 121 10.62 2.10 20.39
N ASP A 122 10.32 1.66 21.62
CA ASP A 122 9.03 1.39 22.26
C ASP A 122 8.00 0.50 21.50
N PRO A 123 7.69 -0.71 22.01
CA PRO A 123 6.70 -1.63 21.42
C PRO A 123 5.24 -1.12 21.35
N ARG A 124 4.95 0.11 21.82
CA ARG A 124 3.58 0.68 21.83
C ARG A 124 3.20 1.60 20.66
N LYS A 125 4.10 1.89 19.70
CA LYS A 125 3.79 2.79 18.57
C LYS A 125 4.18 2.15 17.24
N LYS A 126 3.19 1.78 16.42
CA LYS A 126 3.39 1.39 15.01
C LYS A 126 2.18 1.78 14.18
N GLU A 127 2.30 2.68 13.21
CA GLU A 127 1.57 2.61 11.92
C GLU A 127 2.14 3.61 10.90
N THR A 128 3.17 3.20 10.16
CA THR A 128 3.63 3.93 8.96
C THR A 128 2.76 3.58 7.74
N ASN A 129 2.11 4.59 7.16
CA ASN A 129 1.36 4.49 5.91
C ASN A 129 2.25 4.87 4.73
N THR A 130 2.50 3.94 3.82
CA THR A 130 3.07 4.23 2.48
C THR A 130 1.94 4.29 1.47
N ILE A 131 1.83 5.41 0.75
CA ILE A 131 0.89 5.60 -0.37
C ILE A 131 1.66 5.35 -1.67
N GLU A 132 1.18 4.43 -2.50
CA GLU A 132 1.55 4.36 -3.93
C GLU A 132 0.35 4.71 -4.80
N ILE A 133 0.57 5.64 -5.73
CA ILE A 133 -0.35 5.98 -6.82
C ILE A 133 0.20 5.30 -8.07
N GLY A 134 -0.38 4.14 -8.42
CA GLY A 134 -0.12 3.42 -9.66
C GLY A 134 -1.44 3.11 -10.38
N GLY A 135 -1.47 3.34 -11.69
CA GLY A 135 -2.66 3.24 -12.54
C GLY A 135 -3.28 1.85 -12.65
N ILE A 136 -4.46 1.80 -13.25
CA ILE A 136 -5.43 0.69 -13.27
C ILE A 136 -4.85 -0.65 -13.79
N GLN A 137 -3.74 -0.67 -14.54
CA GLN A 137 -3.06 -1.91 -14.97
C GLN A 137 -2.19 -2.57 -13.89
N ALA A 138 -1.58 -1.82 -12.96
CA ALA A 138 -0.76 -2.40 -11.89
C ALA A 138 -1.61 -3.18 -10.87
N ARG A 139 -2.92 -2.93 -10.81
CA ARG A 139 -3.82 -3.58 -9.85
C ARG A 139 -4.02 -5.07 -10.09
N GLU A 140 -3.82 -5.59 -11.30
CA GLU A 140 -4.02 -7.02 -11.56
C GLU A 140 -2.85 -7.88 -11.11
N GLU A 141 -1.61 -7.41 -11.31
CA GLU A 141 -0.38 -8.09 -10.86
C GLU A 141 -0.17 -8.06 -9.34
N LEU A 142 -0.83 -7.12 -8.65
CA LEU A 142 -0.75 -6.98 -7.19
C LEU A 142 -1.80 -7.82 -6.44
N ARG A 143 -2.75 -8.44 -7.15
CA ARG A 143 -3.78 -9.26 -6.52
C ARG A 143 -3.18 -10.47 -5.83
N PRO A 144 -3.80 -10.95 -4.74
CA PRO A 144 -3.40 -12.19 -4.14
C PRO A 144 -3.61 -13.35 -5.11
N GLN A 145 -2.60 -14.21 -5.30
CA GLN A 145 -2.73 -15.43 -6.11
C GLN A 145 -2.13 -16.60 -5.34
N PRO A 146 -2.86 -17.70 -5.13
CA PRO A 146 -2.29 -18.89 -4.52
C PRO A 146 -1.26 -19.52 -5.46
N GLU A 147 -0.14 -20.01 -4.91
CA GLU A 147 0.80 -20.89 -5.65
C GLU A 147 0.40 -22.37 -5.50
N ASP A 148 -0.30 -22.69 -4.42
CA ASP A 148 -0.84 -24.03 -4.21
C ASP A 148 -1.92 -24.32 -5.27
N GLU A 149 -1.98 -25.57 -5.74
CA GLU A 149 -3.13 -26.05 -6.50
C GLU A 149 -4.40 -25.84 -5.68
N THR A 150 -5.46 -25.36 -6.33
CA THR A 150 -6.75 -25.10 -5.67
C THR A 150 -7.85 -25.94 -6.28
N GLU A 151 -8.85 -26.28 -5.47
CA GLU A 151 -10.09 -26.92 -5.90
C GLU A 151 -11.29 -26.07 -5.47
N GLU A 152 -12.37 -26.16 -6.24
CA GLU A 152 -13.62 -25.47 -5.92
C GLU A 152 -14.47 -26.28 -4.95
N VAL A 153 -15.09 -25.59 -3.99
CA VAL A 153 -16.04 -26.15 -3.04
C VAL A 153 -17.36 -25.38 -3.10
N GLN A 154 -18.47 -26.11 -3.09
CA GLN A 154 -19.82 -25.54 -3.05
C GLN A 154 -20.16 -25.01 -1.66
N ILE A 155 -20.60 -23.75 -1.61
CA ILE A 155 -21.01 -23.04 -0.40
C ILE A 155 -22.52 -23.12 -0.19
N GLU A 156 -23.31 -23.19 -1.27
CA GLU A 156 -24.75 -23.36 -1.24
C GLU A 156 -25.18 -24.46 -2.23
N ASP A 157 -26.44 -24.88 -2.19
CA ASP A 157 -26.98 -26.00 -2.98
C ASP A 157 -27.05 -25.74 -4.49
N THR A 158 -26.83 -24.49 -4.93
CA THR A 158 -26.78 -24.11 -6.35
C THR A 158 -25.37 -24.23 -6.92
N GLN A 159 -25.29 -24.75 -8.16
CA GLN A 159 -24.05 -25.13 -8.83
C GLN A 159 -23.07 -23.96 -9.08
N ASP A 160 -23.55 -22.73 -9.11
CA ASP A 160 -22.80 -21.50 -9.37
C ASP A 160 -22.26 -20.82 -8.09
N LYS A 161 -22.52 -21.38 -6.91
CA LYS A 161 -22.13 -20.81 -5.62
C LYS A 161 -20.92 -21.51 -5.01
N THR A 162 -19.76 -21.35 -5.65
CA THR A 162 -18.50 -21.99 -5.24
C THR A 162 -17.45 -20.98 -4.73
N THR A 163 -16.46 -21.47 -4.00
CA THR A 163 -15.22 -20.73 -3.65
C THR A 163 -14.01 -21.67 -3.71
N ASN A 164 -12.80 -21.12 -3.62
CA ASN A 164 -11.56 -21.89 -3.78
C ASN A 164 -10.95 -22.27 -2.43
N ILE A 165 -10.53 -23.52 -2.30
CA ILE A 165 -9.69 -24.00 -1.20
C ILE A 165 -8.42 -24.63 -1.75
N LYS A 166 -7.39 -24.80 -0.93
CA LYS A 166 -6.21 -25.60 -1.27
C LYS A 166 -6.63 -27.03 -1.69
N ALA A 167 -6.08 -27.53 -2.78
CA ALA A 167 -6.27 -28.91 -3.23
C ALA A 167 -5.55 -29.90 -2.31
N ASN A 168 -6.02 -31.14 -2.27
CA ASN A 168 -5.41 -32.23 -1.50
C ASN A 168 -5.30 -31.95 0.02
N LEU A 169 -6.21 -31.14 0.58
CA LEU A 169 -6.33 -31.01 2.04
C LEU A 169 -6.67 -32.36 2.68
N LYS A 170 -6.15 -32.60 3.89
CA LYS A 170 -6.49 -33.78 4.70
C LYS A 170 -8.02 -33.88 4.85
N GLY A 171 -8.58 -35.09 4.72
CA GLY A 171 -10.02 -35.33 4.69
C GLY A 171 -10.79 -34.63 5.82
N ASP A 172 -10.37 -34.86 7.06
CA ASP A 172 -11.01 -34.25 8.25
C ASP A 172 -11.01 -32.71 8.19
N LEU A 173 -9.89 -32.11 7.76
CA LEU A 173 -9.78 -30.65 7.67
C LEU A 173 -10.62 -30.09 6.53
N LYS A 174 -10.66 -30.77 5.38
CA LYS A 174 -11.48 -30.38 4.23
C LYS A 174 -12.96 -30.40 4.58
N GLU A 175 -13.43 -31.42 5.29
CA GLU A 175 -14.82 -31.52 5.73
C GLU A 175 -15.18 -30.41 6.73
N LEU A 176 -14.33 -30.20 7.74
CA LEU A 176 -14.54 -29.14 8.73
C LEU A 176 -14.54 -27.74 8.11
N LEU A 177 -13.61 -27.47 7.19
CA LEU A 177 -13.55 -26.20 6.46
C LEU A 177 -14.79 -26.00 5.59
N THR A 178 -15.16 -27.01 4.80
CA THR A 178 -16.34 -26.95 3.93
C THR A 178 -17.59 -26.66 4.75
N LYS A 179 -17.75 -27.35 5.88
CA LYS A 179 -18.84 -27.09 6.82
C LYS A 179 -18.81 -25.65 7.34
N LEU A 180 -17.65 -25.17 7.79
CA LEU A 180 -17.51 -23.78 8.27
C LEU A 180 -17.88 -22.75 7.19
N LEU A 181 -17.47 -22.95 5.94
CA LEU A 181 -17.79 -22.04 4.84
C LEU A 181 -19.29 -22.05 4.53
N LYS A 182 -19.93 -23.23 4.54
CA LYS A 182 -21.40 -23.36 4.36
C LYS A 182 -22.18 -22.70 5.49
N ASP A 183 -21.75 -22.92 6.74
CA ASP A 183 -22.34 -22.33 7.94
C ASP A 183 -22.21 -20.79 7.95
N ASN A 184 -21.30 -20.23 7.16
CA ASN A 184 -21.07 -18.79 7.00
C ASN A 184 -21.36 -18.29 5.57
N SER A 185 -22.28 -18.96 4.85
CA SER A 185 -22.69 -18.58 3.49
C SER A 185 -23.20 -17.14 3.37
N ASP A 186 -23.76 -16.59 4.44
CA ASP A 186 -24.23 -15.20 4.55
C ASP A 186 -23.13 -14.15 4.36
N LEU A 187 -21.86 -14.53 4.51
CA LEU A 187 -20.72 -13.63 4.33
C LEU A 187 -20.31 -13.45 2.88
N PHE A 188 -20.79 -14.25 1.95
CA PHE A 188 -20.43 -14.17 0.53
C PHE A 188 -21.45 -13.34 -0.24
N ALA A 189 -20.96 -12.43 -1.09
CA ALA A 189 -21.79 -11.68 -2.02
C ALA A 189 -21.62 -12.26 -3.43
N TRP A 190 -22.71 -12.81 -3.96
CA TRP A 190 -22.78 -13.39 -5.31
C TRP A 190 -23.11 -12.31 -6.35
N LYS A 191 -23.88 -11.31 -5.94
CA LYS A 191 -24.23 -10.11 -6.71
C LYS A 191 -24.11 -8.87 -5.84
N ALA A 192 -24.03 -7.70 -6.48
CA ALA A 192 -23.92 -6.42 -5.77
C ALA A 192 -25.05 -6.25 -4.73
N ALA A 193 -26.28 -6.64 -5.07
CA ALA A 193 -27.44 -6.53 -4.19
C ALA A 193 -27.33 -7.30 -2.86
N ASP A 194 -26.41 -8.26 -2.73
CA ASP A 194 -26.21 -9.03 -1.50
C ASP A 194 -25.39 -8.28 -0.45
N MET A 195 -24.77 -7.15 -0.83
CA MET A 195 -23.99 -6.33 0.10
C MET A 195 -24.95 -5.44 0.92
N PRO A 196 -25.03 -5.58 2.24
CA PRO A 196 -25.92 -4.75 3.07
C PRO A 196 -25.43 -3.30 3.19
N GLY A 197 -24.19 -3.02 2.75
CA GLY A 197 -23.52 -1.75 2.93
C GLY A 197 -22.86 -1.63 4.31
N ILE A 198 -21.98 -0.64 4.44
CA ILE A 198 -21.29 -0.32 5.69
C ILE A 198 -22.02 0.83 6.38
N ASP A 199 -22.16 0.77 7.69
CA ASP A 199 -22.77 1.84 8.49
C ASP A 199 -22.09 3.20 8.25
N LEU A 200 -22.89 4.19 7.85
CA LEU A 200 -22.45 5.55 7.56
C LEU A 200 -21.91 6.27 8.81
N GLY A 201 -22.33 5.87 10.02
CA GLY A 201 -21.79 6.38 11.29
C GLY A 201 -20.38 5.90 11.58
N LEU A 202 -19.96 4.79 10.95
CA LEU A 202 -18.62 4.23 11.12
C LEU A 202 -17.59 5.01 10.31
N VAL A 203 -17.82 5.19 9.01
CA VAL A 203 -17.01 6.04 8.13
C VAL A 203 -17.88 6.55 6.98
N CYS A 204 -17.89 7.86 6.76
CA CYS A 204 -18.49 8.47 5.58
C CYS A 204 -17.43 9.30 4.83
N HIS A 205 -17.34 9.14 3.52
CA HIS A 205 -16.48 10.00 2.71
C HIS A 205 -17.15 11.35 2.49
N LYS A 206 -16.39 12.43 2.67
CA LYS A 206 -16.76 13.77 2.21
C LYS A 206 -15.70 14.25 1.23
N LEU A 207 -16.09 14.47 -0.02
CA LEU A 207 -15.21 15.04 -1.02
C LEU A 207 -14.83 16.47 -0.63
N ALA A 208 -13.53 16.69 -0.42
CA ALA A 208 -12.99 18.02 -0.20
C ALA A 208 -12.84 18.73 -1.56
N VAL A 209 -13.94 19.32 -2.04
CA VAL A 209 -13.93 20.11 -3.27
C VAL A 209 -13.41 21.51 -2.96
N TYR A 210 -12.37 21.95 -3.67
CA TYR A 210 -11.92 23.34 -3.59
C TYR A 210 -13.03 24.27 -4.06
N HIS A 211 -13.41 25.24 -3.24
CA HIS A 211 -14.61 26.06 -3.43
C HIS A 211 -14.61 26.92 -4.70
N ARG A 212 -13.48 27.07 -5.39
CA ARG A 212 -13.36 27.76 -6.69
C ARG A 212 -13.23 26.80 -7.87
N SER A 213 -13.22 25.50 -7.64
CA SER A 213 -13.20 24.51 -8.72
C SER A 213 -14.50 24.55 -9.50
N ARG A 214 -14.39 24.64 -10.82
CA ARG A 214 -15.55 24.53 -11.71
C ARG A 214 -15.86 23.06 -11.96
N LEU A 215 -17.13 22.71 -11.90
CA LEU A 215 -17.58 21.40 -12.37
C LEU A 215 -17.27 21.27 -13.86
N VAL A 216 -16.65 20.15 -14.22
CA VAL A 216 -16.31 19.84 -15.63
C VAL A 216 -17.32 18.82 -16.13
N GLN A 217 -18.23 19.25 -17.00
CA GLN A 217 -19.12 18.32 -17.71
C GLN A 217 -18.34 17.69 -18.87
N GLN A 218 -18.03 16.41 -18.75
CA GLN A 218 -17.37 15.67 -19.82
C GLN A 218 -18.41 15.09 -20.79
N LYS A 219 -18.13 15.19 -22.09
CA LYS A 219 -18.98 14.56 -23.10
C LYS A 219 -18.92 13.04 -22.95
N GLN A 220 -20.07 12.38 -22.97
CA GLN A 220 -20.15 10.93 -22.93
C GLN A 220 -19.41 10.33 -24.13
N ARG A 221 -18.56 9.33 -23.87
CA ARG A 221 -17.85 8.60 -24.92
C ARG A 221 -18.84 7.71 -25.67
N LYS A 222 -18.73 7.67 -27.00
CA LYS A 222 -19.49 6.69 -27.81
C LYS A 222 -18.95 5.30 -27.51
N LEU A 223 -19.83 4.39 -27.10
CA LEU A 223 -19.54 2.99 -26.84
C LEU A 223 -20.28 2.13 -27.88
N SER A 224 -19.84 0.89 -28.09
CA SER A 224 -20.59 -0.07 -28.90
C SER A 224 -21.93 -0.41 -28.24
N VAL A 225 -22.88 -0.91 -29.02
CA VAL A 225 -24.22 -1.27 -28.55
C VAL A 225 -24.15 -2.33 -27.44
N GLU A 226 -23.36 -3.38 -27.66
CA GLU A 226 -23.13 -4.45 -26.67
C GLU A 226 -22.58 -3.92 -25.34
N ARG A 227 -21.56 -3.04 -25.39
CA ARG A 227 -20.99 -2.44 -24.18
C ARG A 227 -21.98 -1.51 -23.47
N SER A 228 -22.82 -0.82 -24.24
CA SER A 228 -23.81 0.10 -23.68
C SER A 228 -24.91 -0.65 -22.94
N GLN A 229 -25.41 -1.77 -23.50
CA GLN A 229 -26.38 -2.64 -22.84
C GLN A 229 -25.82 -3.24 -21.54
N ALA A 230 -24.61 -3.80 -21.58
CA ALA A 230 -23.97 -4.34 -20.38
C ALA A 230 -23.74 -3.28 -19.29
N ILE A 231 -23.37 -2.05 -19.67
CA ILE A 231 -23.22 -0.94 -18.73
C ILE A 231 -24.58 -0.54 -18.15
N GLU A 232 -25.62 -0.46 -18.97
CA GLU A 232 -26.97 -0.08 -18.53
C GLU A 232 -27.52 -1.09 -17.52
N GLU A 233 -27.40 -2.39 -17.79
CA GLU A 233 -27.79 -3.45 -16.85
C GLU A 233 -27.04 -3.34 -15.52
N GLN A 234 -25.71 -3.13 -15.57
CA GLN A 234 -24.90 -2.97 -14.37
C GLN A 234 -25.25 -1.69 -13.59
N VAL A 235 -25.47 -0.57 -14.28
CA VAL A 235 -25.87 0.69 -13.64
C VAL A 235 -27.24 0.54 -12.98
N GLN A 236 -28.21 -0.10 -13.64
CA GLN A 236 -29.52 -0.37 -13.05
C GLN A 236 -29.42 -1.28 -11.82
N ALA A 237 -28.58 -2.32 -11.87
CA ALA A 237 -28.32 -3.18 -10.71
C ALA A 237 -27.74 -2.40 -9.52
N LEU A 238 -26.77 -1.50 -9.78
CA LEU A 238 -26.16 -0.66 -8.76
C LEU A 238 -27.09 0.43 -8.22
N LEU A 239 -27.97 0.99 -9.06
CA LEU A 239 -29.02 1.94 -8.65
C LEU A 239 -30.05 1.25 -7.76
N LYS A 240 -30.52 0.06 -8.16
CA LYS A 240 -31.47 -0.75 -7.37
C LYS A 240 -30.89 -1.16 -6.01
N ALA A 241 -29.58 -1.40 -5.96
CA ALA A 241 -28.85 -1.65 -4.70
C ALA A 241 -28.54 -0.38 -3.89
N GLY A 242 -28.81 0.83 -4.43
CA GLY A 242 -28.59 2.10 -3.73
C GLY A 242 -27.11 2.53 -3.61
N PHE A 243 -26.22 1.94 -4.42
CA PHE A 243 -24.76 2.09 -4.31
C PHE A 243 -24.14 3.21 -5.14
N ILE A 244 -24.84 3.75 -6.14
CA ILE A 244 -24.28 4.85 -6.94
C ILE A 244 -24.25 6.14 -6.11
N ARG A 245 -23.07 6.45 -5.56
CA ARG A 245 -22.71 7.68 -4.83
C ARG A 245 -21.23 7.99 -5.07
N GLU A 246 -20.80 9.23 -4.79
CA GLU A 246 -19.41 9.65 -4.99
C GLU A 246 -18.45 8.89 -4.04
N ASN A 247 -17.41 8.22 -4.56
CA ASN A 247 -16.48 7.42 -3.74
C ASN A 247 -15.00 7.67 -4.11
N THR A 248 -14.12 7.61 -3.10
CA THR A 248 -12.65 7.62 -3.24
C THR A 248 -12.01 6.54 -2.37
N GLY A 249 -10.96 5.86 -2.88
CA GLY A 249 -10.34 4.70 -2.24
C GLY A 249 -9.64 4.94 -0.89
N ALA A 250 -9.25 6.18 -0.58
CA ALA A 250 -8.59 6.51 0.70
C ALA A 250 -9.51 6.35 1.92
N THR A 251 -10.83 6.42 1.72
CA THR A 251 -11.82 6.24 2.78
C THR A 251 -11.95 4.76 3.18
N TYR A 252 -11.80 3.86 2.21
CA TYR A 252 -11.85 2.42 2.44
C TYR A 252 -10.73 1.97 3.38
N GLN A 253 -9.49 2.41 3.15
CA GLN A 253 -8.36 2.04 4.03
C GLN A 253 -8.57 2.52 5.48
N ARG A 254 -9.14 3.72 5.69
CA ARG A 254 -9.49 4.23 7.03
C ARG A 254 -10.57 3.40 7.71
N LEU A 255 -11.56 2.94 6.95
CA LEU A 255 -12.56 2.01 7.44
C LEU A 255 -11.91 0.68 7.88
N MET A 256 -11.07 0.08 7.03
CA MET A 256 -10.40 -1.19 7.34
C MET A 256 -9.59 -1.10 8.64
N ASN A 257 -8.83 -0.02 8.81
CA ASN A 257 -8.06 0.21 10.05
C ASN A 257 -8.97 0.35 11.28
N ARG A 258 -10.15 0.98 11.14
CA ARG A 258 -11.10 1.17 12.26
C ARG A 258 -11.89 -0.11 12.60
N VAL A 259 -12.31 -0.85 11.58
CA VAL A 259 -13.06 -2.11 11.69
C VAL A 259 -12.21 -3.19 12.36
N PHE A 260 -10.97 -3.33 11.92
CA PHE A 260 -10.11 -4.42 12.33
C PHE A 260 -9.03 -4.00 13.32
N ALA A 261 -9.11 -2.82 13.94
CA ALA A 261 -8.09 -2.29 14.84
C ALA A 261 -7.58 -3.29 15.91
N ASN A 262 -8.48 -4.13 16.43
CA ASN A 262 -8.18 -5.13 17.45
C ASN A 262 -7.61 -6.46 16.89
N HIS A 263 -7.80 -6.75 15.60
CA HIS A 263 -7.35 -7.97 14.91
C HIS A 263 -6.12 -7.72 14.02
N ILE A 264 -5.93 -6.46 13.61
CA ILE A 264 -4.76 -5.97 12.88
C ILE A 264 -3.53 -6.17 13.76
N ARG A 265 -2.49 -6.78 13.17
CA ARG A 265 -1.18 -7.20 13.75
C ARG A 265 -1.08 -8.67 14.17
N LYS A 266 -2.15 -9.31 14.69
CA LYS A 266 -2.09 -10.73 15.11
C LYS A 266 -2.45 -11.71 13.99
N LEU A 267 -3.68 -11.59 13.45
CA LEU A 267 -4.24 -12.57 12.53
C LEU A 267 -4.35 -12.08 11.09
N MET A 268 -4.32 -10.77 10.85
CA MET A 268 -4.72 -10.23 9.54
C MET A 268 -3.88 -9.04 9.08
N LYS A 269 -3.64 -8.97 7.76
CA LYS A 269 -3.06 -7.84 7.05
C LYS A 269 -4.01 -7.38 5.93
N PHE A 270 -4.11 -6.08 5.72
CA PHE A 270 -4.99 -5.48 4.72
C PHE A 270 -4.22 -4.58 3.78
N TYR A 271 -4.66 -4.54 2.53
CA TYR A 271 -4.34 -3.46 1.59
C TYR A 271 -5.54 -3.16 0.72
N ILE A 272 -6.19 -2.03 0.98
CA ILE A 272 -7.46 -1.65 0.36
C ILE A 272 -8.39 -2.87 0.40
N ASP A 273 -8.76 -3.43 -0.75
CA ASP A 273 -9.76 -4.48 -0.91
C ASP A 273 -9.21 -5.90 -0.64
N ASP A 274 -7.89 -6.07 -0.54
CA ASP A 274 -7.23 -7.37 -0.38
C ASP A 274 -6.92 -7.66 1.09
N MET A 275 -7.42 -8.80 1.56
CA MET A 275 -7.28 -9.27 2.95
C MET A 275 -6.47 -10.55 3.00
N LEU A 276 -5.37 -10.52 3.77
CA LEU A 276 -4.57 -11.69 4.08
C LEU A 276 -4.81 -12.08 5.54
N VAL A 277 -5.36 -13.28 5.75
CA VAL A 277 -5.46 -13.92 7.07
C VAL A 277 -4.30 -14.89 7.21
N LYS A 278 -3.62 -14.85 8.35
CA LYS A 278 -2.52 -15.75 8.70
C LYS A 278 -2.79 -16.38 10.05
N THR A 279 -2.43 -17.65 10.15
CA THR A 279 -2.50 -18.43 11.38
C THR A 279 -1.09 -18.88 11.75
N GLN A 280 -0.80 -19.01 13.05
CA GLN A 280 0.50 -19.46 13.54
C GLN A 280 0.59 -20.99 13.70
N ARG A 281 -0.53 -21.67 13.94
CA ARG A 281 -0.61 -23.11 14.22
C ARG A 281 -1.78 -23.74 13.47
N GLU A 282 -1.56 -24.89 12.84
CA GLU A 282 -2.62 -25.63 12.11
C GLU A 282 -3.85 -25.91 13.00
N GLU A 283 -3.65 -26.11 14.30
CA GLU A 283 -4.72 -26.36 15.29
C GLU A 283 -5.68 -25.19 15.51
N THR A 284 -5.22 -23.94 15.37
CA THR A 284 -6.04 -22.73 15.62
C THR A 284 -6.64 -22.15 14.34
N LEU A 285 -6.36 -22.76 13.21
CA LEU A 285 -6.70 -22.27 11.88
C LEU A 285 -8.20 -22.02 11.69
N LEU A 286 -9.06 -22.96 12.12
CA LEU A 286 -10.51 -22.80 12.01
C LEU A 286 -11.07 -21.78 13.02
N SER A 287 -10.50 -21.70 14.23
CA SER A 287 -10.93 -20.70 15.22
C SER A 287 -10.54 -19.29 14.80
N ASP A 288 -9.33 -19.12 14.26
CA ASP A 288 -8.82 -17.84 13.76
C ASP A 288 -9.68 -17.36 12.58
N LEU A 289 -10.03 -18.26 11.65
CA LEU A 289 -10.92 -17.95 10.53
C LEU A 289 -12.33 -17.57 11.00
N THR A 290 -12.85 -18.26 12.01
CA THR A 290 -14.15 -17.95 12.62
C THR A 290 -14.17 -16.55 13.25
N GLU A 291 -13.09 -16.15 13.94
CA GLU A 291 -12.94 -14.81 14.50
C GLU A 291 -12.99 -13.73 13.41
N VAL A 292 -12.29 -13.97 12.29
CA VAL A 292 -12.32 -13.07 11.12
C VAL A 292 -13.73 -13.00 10.52
N PHE A 293 -14.40 -14.12 10.31
CA PHE A 293 -15.77 -14.17 9.81
C PHE A 293 -16.75 -13.37 10.69
N ASN A 294 -16.63 -13.49 12.01
CA ASN A 294 -17.43 -12.71 12.95
C ASN A 294 -17.15 -11.21 12.84
N ALA A 295 -15.90 -10.80 12.64
CA ALA A 295 -15.56 -9.40 12.42
C ALA A 295 -16.15 -8.86 11.10
N ILE A 296 -16.06 -9.62 10.01
CA ILE A 296 -16.67 -9.26 8.71
C ILE A 296 -18.19 -9.09 8.87
N ARG A 297 -18.84 -10.06 9.52
CA ARG A 297 -20.28 -10.06 9.79
C ARG A 297 -20.70 -8.81 10.55
N LYS A 298 -20.02 -8.53 11.65
CA LYS A 298 -20.31 -7.41 12.55
C LYS A 298 -20.34 -6.06 11.84
N HIS A 299 -19.51 -5.89 10.81
CA HIS A 299 -19.36 -4.63 10.09
C HIS A 299 -20.10 -4.58 8.74
N GLY A 300 -20.97 -5.56 8.47
CA GLY A 300 -21.77 -5.60 7.24
C GLY A 300 -20.93 -5.81 5.99
N MET A 301 -19.70 -6.32 6.13
CA MET A 301 -18.83 -6.60 5.00
C MET A 301 -19.22 -7.94 4.36
N ARG A 302 -18.88 -8.10 3.08
CA ARG A 302 -19.07 -9.34 2.33
C ARG A 302 -17.81 -9.69 1.56
N LEU A 303 -17.57 -10.99 1.40
CA LEU A 303 -16.48 -11.56 0.64
C LEU A 303 -16.92 -11.82 -0.80
N ASN A 304 -16.01 -11.63 -1.75
CA ASN A 304 -16.22 -12.08 -3.13
C ASN A 304 -15.73 -13.53 -3.25
N PRO A 305 -16.63 -14.51 -3.39
CA PRO A 305 -16.28 -15.94 -3.31
C PRO A 305 -15.32 -16.38 -4.42
N ALA A 306 -15.43 -15.80 -5.62
CA ALA A 306 -14.55 -16.10 -6.75
C ALA A 306 -13.10 -15.60 -6.54
N LYS A 307 -12.91 -14.65 -5.60
CA LYS A 307 -11.59 -14.08 -5.27
C LYS A 307 -11.04 -14.58 -3.93
N CYS A 308 -11.79 -15.41 -3.22
CA CYS A 308 -11.32 -16.02 -1.98
C CYS A 308 -10.55 -17.30 -2.30
N THR A 309 -9.45 -17.49 -1.57
CA THR A 309 -8.75 -18.76 -1.50
C THR A 309 -8.41 -19.07 -0.05
N PHE A 310 -8.77 -20.26 0.43
CA PHE A 310 -8.57 -20.65 1.82
C PHE A 310 -7.50 -21.75 1.97
N MET A 311 -6.81 -21.73 3.11
CA MET A 311 -5.85 -22.75 3.56
C MET A 311 -4.61 -22.96 2.69
N VAL A 312 -4.20 -21.91 1.99
CA VAL A 312 -2.95 -21.92 1.21
C VAL A 312 -1.74 -21.63 2.09
N GLU A 313 -0.63 -22.27 1.79
CA GLU A 313 0.65 -22.11 2.49
C GLU A 313 1.55 -21.07 1.82
N ALA A 314 1.35 -20.85 0.52
CA ALA A 314 2.05 -19.83 -0.23
C ALA A 314 1.13 -19.11 -1.22
N GLY A 315 1.39 -17.81 -1.40
CA GLY A 315 0.69 -17.01 -2.39
C GLY A 315 1.33 -15.66 -2.63
N LYS A 316 1.15 -15.14 -3.85
CA LYS A 316 1.43 -13.75 -4.20
C LYS A 316 0.49 -12.86 -3.40
N PHE A 317 0.97 -11.73 -2.89
CA PHE A 317 0.17 -10.68 -2.24
C PHE A 317 0.87 -9.34 -2.43
N LEU A 318 0.24 -8.38 -3.10
CA LEU A 318 0.82 -7.07 -3.42
C LEU A 318 2.18 -7.18 -4.13
N GLY A 319 2.32 -8.22 -4.95
CA GLY A 319 3.54 -8.50 -5.69
C GLY A 319 4.74 -8.93 -4.85
N PHE A 320 4.51 -9.37 -3.61
CA PHE A 320 5.45 -10.19 -2.83
C PHE A 320 4.97 -11.64 -2.80
N MET A 321 5.90 -12.59 -2.61
CA MET A 321 5.53 -13.95 -2.24
C MET A 321 5.38 -14.03 -0.74
N LEU A 322 4.30 -14.63 -0.29
CA LEU A 322 4.12 -15.05 1.09
C LEU A 322 4.32 -16.55 1.13
N THR A 323 5.19 -17.01 2.01
CA THR A 323 5.46 -18.43 2.26
C THR A 323 5.48 -18.68 3.76
N GLN A 324 5.55 -19.94 4.18
CA GLN A 324 5.77 -20.31 5.59
C GLN A 324 7.05 -19.67 6.17
N ARG A 325 8.04 -19.34 5.34
CA ARG A 325 9.31 -18.70 5.74
C ARG A 325 9.20 -17.18 5.87
N GLY A 326 8.10 -16.58 5.44
CA GLY A 326 7.84 -15.15 5.54
C GLY A 326 7.57 -14.50 4.19
N ILE A 327 8.02 -13.25 4.04
CA ILE A 327 7.84 -12.46 2.81
C ILE A 327 9.08 -12.65 1.94
N GLU A 328 8.89 -13.22 0.76
CA GLU A 328 9.91 -13.46 -0.25
C GLU A 328 9.66 -12.57 -1.49
N ALA A 329 10.71 -12.36 -2.30
CA ALA A 329 10.58 -11.61 -3.53
C ALA A 329 9.79 -12.41 -4.56
N ASN A 330 8.89 -11.75 -5.30
CA ASN A 330 8.19 -12.39 -6.42
C ASN A 330 9.17 -12.76 -7.55
N PRO A 331 9.32 -14.06 -7.89
CA PRO A 331 10.18 -14.51 -8.97
C PRO A 331 9.83 -13.86 -10.32
N ASP A 332 8.54 -13.64 -10.59
CA ASP A 332 8.08 -13.01 -11.84
C ASP A 332 8.57 -11.57 -11.94
N LYS A 333 8.51 -10.83 -10.83
CA LYS A 333 9.05 -9.46 -10.76
C LYS A 333 10.58 -9.47 -10.89
N PHE A 334 11.25 -10.43 -10.27
CA PHE A 334 12.69 -10.59 -10.41
C PHE A 334 13.09 -10.90 -11.86
N GLN A 335 12.37 -11.79 -12.53
CA GLN A 335 12.64 -12.20 -13.90
C GLN A 335 12.26 -11.11 -14.92
N ALA A 336 11.18 -10.37 -14.70
CA ALA A 336 10.82 -9.19 -15.48
C ALA A 336 11.92 -8.13 -15.40
N ILE A 337 12.53 -7.94 -14.23
CA ILE A 337 13.67 -7.02 -14.05
C ILE A 337 14.93 -7.57 -14.72
N HIS A 338 15.22 -8.87 -14.56
CA HIS A 338 16.39 -9.50 -15.16
C HIS A 338 16.32 -9.54 -16.69
N SER A 339 15.12 -9.65 -17.27
CA SER A 339 14.89 -9.67 -18.71
C SER A 339 14.69 -8.29 -19.33
N MET A 340 14.67 -7.23 -18.52
CA MET A 340 14.44 -5.86 -18.97
C MET A 340 15.61 -5.37 -19.83
N LYS A 341 15.32 -4.95 -21.07
CA LYS A 341 16.32 -4.35 -21.95
C LYS A 341 16.63 -2.92 -21.51
N SER A 342 17.89 -2.52 -21.70
CA SER A 342 18.31 -1.13 -21.45
C SER A 342 17.46 -0.17 -22.30
N PRO A 343 16.83 0.84 -21.68
CA PRO A 343 16.06 1.86 -22.39
C PRO A 343 16.90 2.53 -23.47
N THR A 344 16.32 2.72 -24.65
CA THR A 344 17.00 3.33 -25.80
C THR A 344 16.64 4.80 -26.00
N TYR A 345 15.55 5.29 -25.39
CA TYR A 345 15.16 6.69 -25.42
C TYR A 345 14.39 7.11 -24.17
N VAL A 346 14.22 8.43 -24.02
CA VAL A 346 13.77 9.10 -22.79
C VAL A 346 12.40 8.62 -22.26
N LYS A 347 11.52 8.10 -23.12
CA LYS A 347 10.20 7.60 -22.68
C LYS A 347 10.22 6.16 -22.14
N GLU A 348 11.31 5.42 -22.36
CA GLU A 348 11.51 4.05 -21.85
C GLU A 348 12.22 4.04 -20.47
N VAL A 349 12.54 5.22 -19.92
CA VAL A 349 13.31 5.42 -18.69
C VAL A 349 12.41 5.83 -17.53
#